data_AF-A0A151HRV8-F1
#
_entry.id   AF-A0A151HRV8-F1
#
_cell.length_a   1.000
_cell.length_b   1.000
_cell.length_c   1.000
_cell.angle_alpha   90.00
_cell.angle_beta   90.00
_cell.angle_gamma   90.00
#
_symmetry.space_group_name_H-M   'P 1'
#
loop_
_entity.id
_entity.type
_entity.pdbx_description
1 polymer ?
#
loop_
_entity_poly.entity_id
_entity_poly.type
_entity_poly.pdbx_seq_one_letter_code
_entity_poly.pdbx_strand_id
1 'polypeptide(L)'
;MLSLRCIKPNQVKKPQVFETETTLGQMISLSVLEAVAIIHKGFAYRATFQDFVDDNNVLMSVLGAKVEGSNMKEACVAMLDRLAIPKEEFQLGNTKIFLRKTGWLMIDKHFRTVMANLKPLILKLQSIYRAYKARTLFLSFSRRVTRVQSLMRRYQLRKSALQKKLGCRIFAGSIFVGMFCQLQQRRERAALTIQRIFRGYRTRKQCQKDLRQVKARMLMKKAAAIGYAGIGGLRWKAFMISHRKIRAAIKIQSNWRRHAAQKVAKKLRYERLRNNAATDIQRVWRGYLGRLRVQLMRLLTPYAVTIQ
;
A
#
# COMPACT_ATOMS: atom_id res chain seq x y z
N MET A 1 6.88 -44.74 -68.67
CA MET A 1 5.67 -44.87 -67.85
C MET A 1 6.13 -44.99 -66.39
N LEU A 2 5.94 -43.93 -65.59
CA LEU A 2 6.26 -43.98 -64.15
C LEU A 2 5.07 -44.63 -63.42
N SER A 3 5.33 -45.66 -62.62
CA SER A 3 4.31 -46.27 -61.76
C SER A 3 4.53 -45.85 -60.32
N LEU A 4 3.48 -45.30 -59.69
CA LEU A 4 3.46 -44.95 -58.27
C LEU A 4 2.58 -45.97 -57.54
N ARG A 5 3.12 -46.59 -56.49
CA ARG A 5 2.41 -47.58 -55.65
C ARG A 5 2.30 -47.04 -54.23
N CYS A 6 1.08 -46.76 -53.77
CA CYS A 6 0.82 -46.24 -52.44
C CYS A 6 0.65 -47.38 -51.45
N ILE A 7 1.30 -47.30 -50.28
CA ILE A 7 1.22 -48.30 -49.21
C ILE A 7 0.70 -47.62 -47.94
N LYS A 8 -0.27 -48.26 -47.27
CA LYS A 8 -0.79 -47.83 -45.97
C LYS A 8 -0.06 -48.60 -44.86
N PRO A 9 0.79 -47.95 -44.05
CA PRO A 9 1.67 -48.65 -43.10
C PRO A 9 0.96 -49.16 -41.84
N ASN A 10 -0.19 -48.60 -41.47
CA ASN A 10 -0.98 -49.07 -40.33
C ASN A 10 -2.46 -48.68 -40.47
N GLN A 11 -3.36 -49.46 -39.88
CA GLN A 11 -4.80 -49.15 -39.86
C GLN A 11 -5.18 -48.04 -38.87
N VAL A 12 -4.38 -47.88 -37.80
CA VAL A 12 -4.62 -46.97 -36.66
C VAL A 12 -4.40 -45.49 -37.02
N LYS A 13 -3.93 -45.18 -38.24
CA LYS A 13 -3.62 -43.83 -38.75
C LYS A 13 -2.61 -43.06 -37.88
N LYS A 14 -1.65 -43.75 -37.28
CA LYS A 14 -0.59 -43.14 -36.46
C LYS A 14 0.73 -43.01 -37.23
N PRO A 15 1.48 -41.91 -37.07
CA PRO A 15 2.82 -41.81 -37.63
C PRO A 15 3.77 -42.83 -36.97
N GLN A 16 4.78 -43.29 -37.71
CA GLN A 16 5.85 -44.20 -37.22
C GLN A 16 5.40 -45.58 -36.70
N VAL A 17 4.14 -45.97 -36.94
CA VAL A 17 3.65 -47.33 -36.68
C VAL A 17 3.63 -48.12 -37.98
N PHE A 18 4.28 -49.29 -38.01
CA PHE A 18 4.34 -50.16 -39.18
C PHE A 18 3.79 -51.55 -38.82
N GLU A 19 2.72 -51.94 -39.50
CA GLU A 19 2.06 -53.24 -39.35
C GLU A 19 2.49 -54.14 -40.51
N THR A 20 3.27 -55.18 -40.18
CA THR A 20 3.99 -56.01 -41.17
C THR A 20 3.04 -56.85 -42.03
N GLU A 21 2.05 -57.50 -41.43
CA GLU A 21 1.15 -58.41 -42.13
C GLU A 21 0.25 -57.68 -43.12
N THR A 22 -0.35 -56.57 -42.70
CA THR A 22 -1.22 -55.75 -43.57
C THR A 22 -0.43 -55.09 -44.69
N THR A 23 0.81 -54.67 -44.43
CA THR A 23 1.69 -54.13 -45.47
C THR A 23 2.17 -55.20 -46.43
N LEU A 24 2.50 -56.41 -45.95
CA LEU A 24 2.91 -57.53 -46.81
C LEU A 24 1.79 -57.93 -47.77
N GLY A 25 0.55 -58.05 -47.28
CA GLY A 25 -0.62 -58.30 -48.11
C GLY A 25 -0.80 -57.25 -49.20
N GLN A 26 -0.58 -55.97 -48.88
CA GLN A 26 -0.58 -54.88 -49.86
C GLN A 26 0.56 -55.00 -50.89
N MET A 27 1.77 -55.37 -50.47
CA MET A 27 2.90 -55.53 -51.41
C MET A 27 2.68 -56.68 -52.40
N ILE A 28 1.99 -57.74 -51.96
CA ILE A 28 1.56 -58.85 -52.83
C ILE A 28 0.48 -58.36 -53.80
N SER A 29 -0.58 -57.72 -53.30
CA SER A 29 -1.69 -57.26 -54.15
C SER A 29 -1.31 -56.17 -55.14
N LEU A 30 -0.33 -55.33 -54.80
CA LEU A 30 0.26 -54.32 -55.69
C LEU A 30 1.36 -54.87 -56.60
N SER A 31 1.60 -56.19 -56.61
CA SER A 31 2.63 -56.88 -57.40
C SER A 31 4.04 -56.30 -57.20
N VAL A 32 4.35 -55.74 -56.02
CA VAL A 32 5.69 -55.19 -55.69
C VAL A 32 6.69 -56.32 -55.60
N LEU A 33 6.33 -57.39 -54.91
CA LEU A 33 7.18 -58.56 -54.76
C LEU A 33 7.38 -59.29 -56.09
N GLU A 34 6.35 -59.37 -56.94
CA GLU A 34 6.46 -59.95 -58.29
C GLU A 34 7.39 -59.14 -59.18
N ALA A 35 7.28 -57.81 -59.17
CA ALA A 35 8.17 -56.94 -59.93
C ALA A 35 9.64 -57.11 -59.48
N VAL A 36 9.87 -57.16 -58.16
CA VAL A 36 11.20 -57.44 -57.59
C VAL A 36 11.70 -58.84 -57.97
N ALA A 37 10.83 -59.85 -57.97
CA ALA A 37 11.19 -61.20 -58.40
C ALA A 37 11.58 -61.26 -59.87
N ILE A 38 10.87 -60.56 -60.76
CA ILE A 38 11.22 -60.45 -62.19
C ILE A 38 12.58 -59.78 -62.36
N ILE A 39 12.86 -58.71 -61.60
CA ILE A 39 14.18 -58.05 -61.63
C ILE A 39 15.29 -59.01 -61.19
N HIS A 40 15.05 -59.81 -60.13
CA HIS A 40 16.02 -60.78 -59.64
C HIS A 40 16.26 -61.98 -60.55
N LYS A 41 15.32 -62.32 -61.44
CA LYS A 41 15.56 -63.33 -62.49
C LYS A 41 16.57 -62.85 -63.55
N GLY A 42 16.75 -61.53 -63.69
CA GLY A 42 17.75 -60.93 -64.57
C GLY A 42 18.97 -60.40 -63.81
N PHE A 43 19.65 -59.42 -64.42
CA PHE A 43 20.73 -58.68 -63.78
C PHE A 43 20.19 -57.58 -62.88
N ALA A 44 19.92 -57.93 -61.63
CA ALA A 44 19.36 -57.02 -60.63
C ALA A 44 20.35 -55.92 -60.22
N TYR A 45 21.63 -56.26 -60.05
CA TYR A 45 22.67 -55.31 -59.66
C TYR A 45 23.31 -54.69 -60.91
N ARG A 46 23.37 -53.34 -60.92
CA ARG A 46 23.88 -52.54 -62.03
C ARG A 46 24.64 -51.36 -61.44
N ALA A 47 25.95 -51.32 -61.66
CA ALA A 47 26.81 -50.24 -61.16
C ALA A 47 27.78 -49.81 -62.25
N THR A 48 28.31 -48.59 -62.16
CA THR A 48 29.47 -48.23 -63.00
C THR A 48 30.69 -49.03 -62.57
N PHE A 49 31.69 -49.16 -63.44
CA PHE A 49 32.93 -49.84 -63.06
C PHE A 49 33.61 -49.17 -61.87
N GLN A 50 33.54 -47.83 -61.79
CA GLN A 50 34.09 -47.07 -60.69
C GLN A 50 33.37 -47.38 -59.38
N ASP A 51 32.03 -47.25 -59.35
CA ASP A 51 31.24 -47.53 -58.14
C ASP A 51 31.46 -48.96 -57.64
N PHE A 52 31.54 -49.92 -58.56
CA PHE A 52 31.76 -51.32 -58.20
C PHE A 52 33.14 -51.57 -57.57
N VAL A 53 34.19 -50.95 -58.11
CA VAL A 53 35.53 -51.02 -57.51
C VAL A 53 35.53 -50.33 -56.15
N ASP A 54 34.86 -49.18 -56.04
CA ASP A 54 34.81 -48.40 -54.81
C ASP A 54 34.09 -49.13 -53.67
N ASP A 55 32.92 -49.70 -53.96
CA ASP A 55 32.14 -50.53 -53.04
C ASP A 55 32.95 -51.73 -52.52
N ASN A 56 33.81 -52.29 -53.37
CA ASN A 56 34.58 -53.50 -53.09
C ASN A 56 36.08 -53.24 -52.86
N ASN A 57 36.47 -52.00 -52.57
CA ASN A 57 37.88 -51.61 -52.43
C ASN A 57 38.65 -52.44 -51.40
N VAL A 58 37.99 -52.82 -50.31
CA VAL A 58 38.62 -53.68 -49.29
C VAL A 58 38.91 -55.07 -49.87
N LEU A 59 37.93 -55.65 -50.58
CA LEU A 59 38.08 -56.97 -51.20
C LEU A 59 39.17 -56.92 -52.29
N MET A 60 39.21 -55.85 -53.09
CA MET A 60 40.26 -55.58 -54.07
C MET A 60 41.65 -55.51 -53.44
N SER A 61 41.77 -54.84 -52.28
CA SER A 61 43.05 -54.68 -51.58
C SER A 61 43.57 -56.00 -51.01
N VAL A 62 42.67 -56.83 -50.46
CA VAL A 62 43.02 -58.13 -49.86
C VAL A 62 43.34 -59.15 -50.95
N LEU A 63 42.60 -59.14 -52.05
CA LEU A 63 42.86 -60.02 -53.18
C LEU A 63 44.07 -59.58 -54.01
N GLY A 64 44.58 -58.36 -53.83
CA GLY A 64 45.66 -57.77 -54.63
C GLY A 64 45.26 -57.45 -56.07
N ALA A 65 43.96 -57.28 -56.33
CA ALA A 65 43.37 -57.15 -57.68
C ALA A 65 43.44 -55.72 -58.24
N LYS A 66 44.25 -54.83 -57.64
CA LYS A 66 44.45 -53.48 -58.17
C LYS A 66 45.27 -53.59 -59.45
N VAL A 67 44.65 -53.25 -60.58
CA VAL A 67 45.34 -53.14 -61.87
C VAL A 67 46.01 -51.77 -61.93
N GLU A 68 47.32 -51.75 -62.12
CA GLU A 68 48.08 -50.52 -62.41
C GLU A 68 47.82 -50.14 -63.87
N GLY A 69 46.93 -49.18 -64.10
CA GLY A 69 46.53 -48.73 -65.43
C GLY A 69 45.08 -48.30 -65.47
N SER A 70 44.77 -47.23 -66.21
CA SER A 70 43.51 -46.47 -66.21
C SER A 70 42.21 -47.25 -66.56
N ASN A 71 42.27 -48.58 -66.73
CA ASN A 71 41.16 -49.38 -67.22
C ASN A 71 40.40 -50.04 -66.05
N MET A 72 39.44 -49.29 -65.47
CA MET A 72 38.56 -49.79 -64.41
C MET A 72 37.83 -51.09 -64.77
N LYS A 73 37.52 -51.28 -66.06
CA LYS A 73 36.90 -52.51 -66.58
C LYS A 73 37.77 -53.75 -66.36
N GLU A 74 39.08 -53.63 -66.59
CA GLU A 74 40.04 -54.72 -66.37
C GLU A 74 40.19 -55.03 -64.88
N ALA A 75 40.18 -54.00 -64.02
CA ALA A 75 40.17 -54.19 -62.57
C ALA A 75 38.94 -54.97 -62.09
N CYS A 76 37.74 -54.67 -62.63
CA CYS A 76 36.55 -55.45 -62.35
C CYS A 76 36.68 -56.91 -62.81
N VAL A 77 37.21 -57.15 -64.02
CA VAL A 77 37.43 -58.52 -64.53
C VAL A 77 38.39 -59.30 -63.63
N ALA A 78 39.56 -58.72 -63.33
CA ALA A 78 40.57 -59.33 -62.48
C ALA A 78 40.02 -59.67 -61.08
N MET A 79 39.13 -58.83 -60.54
CA MET A 79 38.44 -59.10 -59.28
C MET A 79 37.51 -60.30 -59.37
N LEU A 80 36.64 -60.32 -60.38
CA LEU A 80 35.65 -61.39 -60.58
C LEU A 80 36.35 -62.73 -60.83
N ASP A 81 37.45 -62.73 -61.58
CA ASP A 81 38.26 -63.92 -61.84
C ASP A 81 38.92 -64.44 -60.56
N ARG A 82 39.49 -63.56 -59.71
CA ARG A 82 40.07 -63.96 -58.42
C ARG A 82 39.04 -64.46 -57.42
N LEU A 83 37.80 -63.96 -57.51
CA LEU A 83 36.67 -64.43 -56.73
C LEU A 83 36.02 -65.70 -57.32
N ALA A 84 36.54 -66.22 -58.43
CA ALA A 84 36.03 -67.38 -59.14
C ALA A 84 34.53 -67.29 -59.45
N ILE A 85 34.06 -66.08 -59.83
CA ILE A 85 32.65 -65.87 -60.16
C ILE A 85 32.38 -66.43 -61.56
N PRO A 86 31.38 -67.31 -61.72
CA PRO A 86 31.05 -67.87 -63.02
C PRO A 86 30.70 -66.77 -64.03
N LYS A 87 31.18 -66.90 -65.27
CA LYS A 87 30.91 -65.92 -66.35
C LYS A 87 29.41 -65.78 -66.69
N GLU A 88 28.59 -66.74 -66.29
CA GLU A 88 27.13 -66.70 -66.47
C GLU A 88 26.42 -65.74 -65.49
N GLU A 89 27.09 -65.42 -64.37
CA GLU A 89 26.53 -64.64 -63.27
C GLU A 89 26.76 -63.14 -63.42
N PHE A 90 27.60 -62.73 -64.38
CA PHE A 90 27.91 -61.34 -64.65
C PHE A 90 27.99 -61.03 -66.14
N GLN A 91 27.74 -59.78 -66.50
CA GLN A 91 27.93 -59.27 -67.85
C GLN A 91 28.57 -57.88 -67.78
N LEU A 92 29.51 -57.61 -68.69
CA LEU A 92 30.21 -56.33 -68.77
C LEU A 92 29.65 -55.52 -69.93
N GLY A 93 29.10 -54.34 -69.63
CA GLY A 93 28.72 -53.37 -70.63
C GLY A 93 29.90 -52.47 -71.06
N ASN A 94 29.56 -51.34 -71.67
CA ASN A 94 30.55 -50.32 -72.05
C ASN A 94 31.03 -49.51 -70.84
N THR A 95 30.11 -49.17 -69.92
CA THR A 95 30.40 -48.31 -68.75
C THR A 95 29.99 -48.93 -67.42
N LYS A 96 29.26 -50.05 -67.46
CA LYS A 96 28.61 -50.65 -66.28
C LYS A 96 28.85 -52.16 -66.21
N ILE A 97 28.87 -52.66 -64.98
CA ILE A 97 28.83 -54.07 -64.65
C ILE A 97 27.40 -54.46 -64.29
N PHE A 98 26.98 -55.64 -64.76
CA PHE A 98 25.68 -56.23 -64.52
C PHE A 98 25.89 -57.56 -63.78
N LEU A 99 25.28 -57.71 -62.60
CA LEU A 99 25.39 -58.92 -61.78
C LEU A 99 24.01 -59.51 -61.51
N ARG A 100 23.91 -60.83 -61.63
CA ARG A 100 22.76 -61.59 -61.13
C ARG A 100 22.81 -61.63 -59.60
N LYS A 101 21.66 -61.95 -58.99
CA LYS A 101 21.52 -62.02 -57.54
C LYS A 101 22.52 -63.01 -56.92
N THR A 102 22.69 -64.16 -57.57
CA THR A 102 23.60 -65.25 -57.22
C THR A 102 25.06 -64.80 -57.23
N GLY A 103 25.54 -64.16 -58.31
CA GLY A 103 26.87 -63.58 -58.37
C GLY A 103 27.13 -62.54 -57.27
N TRP A 104 26.17 -61.64 -57.02
CA TRP A 104 26.27 -60.65 -55.92
C TRP A 104 26.39 -61.31 -54.53
N LEU A 105 25.58 -62.35 -54.26
CA LEU A 105 25.63 -63.11 -53.01
C LEU A 105 26.99 -63.80 -52.80
N MET A 106 27.65 -64.25 -53.87
CA MET A 106 28.99 -64.82 -53.80
C MET A 106 30.02 -63.76 -53.38
N ILE A 107 29.98 -62.57 -53.98
CA ILE A 107 30.85 -61.43 -53.58
C ILE A 107 30.62 -61.09 -52.11
N ASP A 108 29.36 -60.95 -51.67
CA ASP A 108 29.01 -60.64 -50.28
C ASP A 108 29.51 -61.72 -49.31
N LYS A 109 29.44 -63.00 -49.70
CA LYS A 109 30.01 -64.10 -48.92
C LYS A 109 31.52 -63.95 -48.73
N HIS A 110 32.26 -63.68 -49.81
CA HIS A 110 33.71 -63.44 -49.72
C HIS A 110 34.05 -62.22 -48.87
N PHE A 111 33.29 -61.13 -49.02
CA PHE A 111 33.44 -59.94 -48.20
C PHE A 111 33.25 -60.25 -46.71
N ARG A 112 32.21 -61.01 -46.35
CA ARG A 112 31.98 -61.45 -44.97
C ARG A 112 33.13 -62.30 -44.41
N THR A 113 33.70 -63.20 -45.21
CA THR A 113 34.85 -64.01 -44.80
C THR A 113 36.07 -63.14 -44.52
N VAL A 114 36.38 -62.19 -45.42
CA VAL A 114 37.49 -61.24 -45.22
C VAL A 114 37.26 -60.39 -43.97
N MET A 115 36.04 -59.87 -43.78
CA MET A 115 35.69 -59.10 -42.60
C MET A 115 35.79 -59.92 -41.31
N ALA A 116 35.43 -61.21 -41.33
CA ALA A 116 35.57 -62.10 -40.19
C ALA A 116 37.05 -62.27 -39.78
N ASN A 117 37.96 -62.39 -40.76
CA ASN A 117 39.40 -62.48 -40.52
C ASN A 117 39.99 -61.17 -39.98
N LEU A 118 39.46 -60.01 -40.40
CA LEU A 118 39.89 -58.69 -39.92
C LEU A 118 39.29 -58.33 -38.55
N LYS A 119 38.17 -58.95 -38.16
CA LYS A 119 37.46 -58.71 -36.90
C LYS A 119 38.36 -58.71 -35.65
N PRO A 120 39.25 -59.70 -35.39
CA PRO A 120 40.11 -59.67 -34.21
C PRO A 120 41.03 -58.45 -34.16
N LEU A 121 41.55 -58.02 -35.31
CA LEU A 121 42.43 -56.84 -35.40
C LEU A 121 41.65 -55.55 -35.15
N ILE A 122 40.45 -55.43 -35.72
CA ILE A 122 39.53 -54.32 -35.46
C ILE A 122 39.17 -54.25 -33.96
N LEU A 123 38.83 -55.38 -33.35
CA LEU A 123 38.52 -55.44 -31.92
C LEU A 123 39.72 -55.07 -31.06
N LYS A 124 40.93 -55.51 -31.43
CA LYS A 124 42.16 -55.12 -30.74
C LYS A 124 42.38 -53.61 -30.81
N LEU A 125 42.26 -53.01 -32.00
CA LEU A 125 42.39 -51.57 -32.18
C LEU A 125 41.35 -50.80 -31.36
N GLN A 126 40.09 -51.25 -31.40
CA GLN A 126 39.02 -50.68 -30.57
C GLN A 126 39.31 -50.81 -29.08
N SER A 127 39.86 -51.93 -28.62
CA SER A 127 40.22 -52.13 -27.21
C SER A 127 41.31 -51.15 -26.75
N ILE A 128 42.34 -50.93 -27.59
CA ILE A 128 43.42 -49.98 -27.32
C ILE A 128 42.86 -48.56 -27.26
N TYR A 129 42.03 -48.19 -28.22
CA TYR A 129 41.39 -46.86 -28.25
C TYR A 129 40.50 -46.64 -27.02
N ARG A 130 39.67 -47.62 -26.64
CA ARG A 130 38.82 -47.54 -25.44
C ARG A 130 39.67 -47.40 -24.17
N ALA A 131 40.76 -48.15 -24.04
CA ALA A 131 41.69 -48.05 -22.91
C ALA A 131 42.37 -46.68 -22.86
N TYR A 132 42.86 -46.17 -24.00
CA TYR A 132 43.44 -44.83 -24.11
C TYR A 132 42.44 -43.74 -23.69
N LYS A 133 41.21 -43.81 -24.20
CA LYS A 133 40.14 -42.85 -23.88
C LYS A 133 39.79 -42.90 -22.39
N ALA A 134 39.62 -44.10 -21.82
CA ALA A 134 39.34 -44.29 -20.40
C ALA A 134 40.48 -43.76 -19.52
N ARG A 135 41.74 -44.05 -19.85
CA ARG A 135 42.92 -43.53 -19.14
C ARG A 135 42.98 -42.00 -19.16
N THR A 136 42.74 -41.40 -20.33
CA THR A 136 42.77 -39.94 -20.48
C THR A 136 41.69 -39.27 -19.62
N LEU A 137 40.48 -39.82 -19.64
CA LEU A 137 39.38 -39.33 -18.79
C LEU A 137 39.71 -39.50 -17.31
N PHE A 138 40.21 -40.66 -16.89
CA PHE A 138 40.61 -40.93 -15.52
C PHE A 138 41.68 -39.95 -15.05
N LEU A 139 42.77 -39.74 -15.80
CA LEU A 139 43.83 -38.80 -15.43
C LEU A 139 43.30 -37.37 -15.29
N SER A 140 42.40 -36.94 -16.19
CA SER A 140 41.78 -35.62 -16.10
C SER A 140 40.90 -35.48 -14.84
N PHE A 141 40.17 -36.54 -14.50
CA PHE A 141 39.31 -36.59 -13.31
C PHE A 141 40.13 -36.62 -12.03
N SER A 142 41.16 -37.48 -11.94
CA SER A 142 42.05 -37.58 -10.78
C SER A 142 42.72 -36.24 -10.45
N ARG A 143 43.19 -35.48 -11.45
CA ARG A 143 43.75 -34.12 -11.22
C ARG A 143 42.72 -33.18 -10.58
N ARG A 144 41.46 -33.22 -11.02
CA ARG A 144 40.37 -32.42 -10.44
C ARG A 144 40.07 -32.86 -9.00
N VAL A 145 40.02 -34.17 -8.75
CA VAL A 145 39.81 -34.72 -7.40
C VAL A 145 40.93 -34.30 -6.45
N THR A 146 42.21 -34.44 -6.84
CA THR A 146 43.35 -33.98 -6.04
C THR A 146 43.27 -32.47 -5.77
N ARG A 147 42.83 -31.67 -6.75
CA ARG A 147 42.64 -30.23 -6.56
C ARG A 147 41.56 -29.94 -5.51
N VAL A 148 40.39 -30.58 -5.60
CA VAL A 148 39.31 -30.43 -4.62
C VAL A 148 39.76 -30.89 -3.23
N GLN A 149 40.42 -32.04 -3.13
CA GLN A 149 40.99 -32.53 -1.86
C GLN A 149 41.99 -31.52 -1.26
N SER A 150 42.86 -30.93 -2.07
CA SER A 150 43.82 -29.91 -1.59
C SER A 150 43.12 -28.64 -1.06
N LEU A 151 42.04 -28.21 -1.72
CA LEU A 151 41.24 -27.06 -1.30
C LEU A 151 40.46 -27.35 -0.02
N MET A 152 39.91 -28.56 0.10
CA MET A 152 39.19 -29.00 1.30
C MET A 152 40.13 -29.08 2.51
N ARG A 153 41.33 -29.66 2.36
CA ARG A 153 42.35 -29.68 3.43
C ARG A 153 42.76 -28.27 3.84
N ARG A 154 42.95 -27.36 2.87
CA ARG A 154 43.22 -25.94 3.14
C ARG A 154 42.07 -25.28 3.92
N TYR A 155 40.82 -25.55 3.54
CA TYR A 155 39.66 -25.01 4.23
C TYR A 155 39.57 -25.53 5.67
N GLN A 156 39.76 -26.83 5.91
CA GLN A 156 39.76 -27.41 7.25
C GLN A 156 40.77 -26.72 8.18
N LEU A 157 42.00 -26.47 7.71
CA LEU A 157 43.02 -25.75 8.48
C LEU A 157 42.64 -24.28 8.76
N ARG A 158 41.95 -23.62 7.82
CA ARG A 158 41.60 -22.18 7.92
C ARG A 158 40.23 -21.90 8.53
N LYS A 159 39.38 -22.93 8.70
CA LYS A 159 37.98 -22.80 9.16
C LYS A 159 37.88 -22.00 10.46
N SER A 160 38.67 -22.35 11.47
CA SER A 160 38.65 -21.68 12.78
C SER A 160 39.08 -20.22 12.69
N ALA A 161 40.08 -19.90 11.87
CA ALA A 161 40.53 -18.52 11.65
C ALA A 161 39.47 -17.68 10.91
N LEU A 162 38.79 -18.26 9.91
CA LEU A 162 37.68 -17.61 9.20
C LEU A 162 36.50 -17.35 10.12
N GLN A 163 36.13 -18.31 10.97
CA GLN A 163 35.08 -18.15 11.99
C GLN A 163 35.42 -17.03 12.98
N LYS A 164 36.66 -16.97 13.47
CA LYS A 164 37.13 -15.87 14.33
C LYS A 164 37.02 -14.50 13.63
N LYS A 165 37.44 -14.40 12.36
CA LYS A 165 37.32 -13.17 11.57
C LYS A 165 35.85 -12.75 11.37
N LEU A 166 34.96 -13.69 11.10
CA LEU A 166 33.53 -13.42 10.98
C LEU A 166 32.95 -12.91 12.30
N GLY A 167 33.30 -13.57 13.42
CA GLY A 167 32.92 -13.12 14.76
C GLY A 167 33.36 -11.68 15.06
N CYS A 168 34.61 -11.34 14.73
CA CYS A 168 35.11 -9.97 14.90
C CYS A 168 34.32 -8.94 14.07
N ARG A 169 33.94 -9.28 12.83
CA ARG A 169 33.14 -8.40 11.96
C ARG A 169 31.73 -8.20 12.51
N ILE A 170 31.07 -9.27 12.96
CA ILE A 170 29.73 -9.20 13.56
C ILE A 170 29.78 -8.34 14.83
N PHE A 171 30.80 -8.54 15.67
CA PHE A 171 30.98 -7.77 16.90
C PHE A 171 31.22 -6.28 16.63
N ALA A 172 32.08 -5.93 15.68
CA ALA A 172 32.27 -4.53 15.28
C ALA A 172 30.96 -3.92 14.75
N GLY A 173 30.20 -4.68 13.96
CA GLY A 173 28.89 -4.27 13.46
C GLY A 173 27.87 -4.04 14.57
N SER A 174 27.80 -4.91 15.58
CA SER A 174 26.87 -4.75 16.71
C SER A 174 27.20 -3.54 17.58
N ILE A 175 28.48 -3.25 17.82
CA ILE A 175 28.92 -2.02 18.49
C ILE A 175 28.45 -0.79 17.71
N PHE A 176 28.66 -0.77 16.39
CA PHE A 176 28.28 0.37 15.56
C PHE A 176 26.77 0.62 15.56
N VAL A 177 25.97 -0.44 15.40
CA VAL A 177 24.50 -0.36 15.47
C VAL A 177 24.05 0.10 16.86
N GLY A 178 24.66 -0.43 17.92
CA GLY A 178 24.38 -0.02 19.30
C GLY A 178 24.65 1.47 19.52
N MET A 179 25.80 1.96 19.05
CA MET A 179 26.17 3.39 19.11
C MET A 179 25.19 4.27 18.33
N PHE A 180 24.80 3.85 17.12
CA PHE A 180 23.83 4.57 16.29
C PHE A 180 22.45 4.65 16.98
N CYS A 181 21.97 3.53 17.51
CA CYS A 181 20.70 3.47 18.25
C CYS A 181 20.72 4.39 19.49
N GLN A 182 21.81 4.38 20.26
CA GLN A 182 21.98 5.28 21.41
C GLN A 182 21.96 6.76 21.00
N LEU A 183 22.63 7.12 19.91
CA LEU A 183 22.62 8.49 19.38
C LEU A 183 21.21 8.91 18.96
N GLN A 184 20.48 8.03 18.27
CA GLN A 184 19.10 8.29 17.87
C GLN A 184 18.18 8.45 19.09
N GLN A 185 18.30 7.57 20.08
CA GLN A 185 17.53 7.66 21.31
C GLN A 185 17.82 8.96 22.08
N ARG A 186 19.07 9.44 22.10
CA ARG A 186 19.44 10.75 22.68
C ARG A 186 18.74 11.90 21.94
N ARG A 187 18.72 11.87 20.61
CA ARG A 187 18.04 12.88 19.77
C ARG A 187 16.53 12.89 20.04
N GLU A 188 15.90 11.73 20.10
CA GLU A 188 14.47 11.59 20.38
C GLU A 188 14.12 12.09 21.79
N ARG A 189 14.91 11.73 22.81
CA ARG A 189 14.72 12.24 24.18
C ARG A 189 14.82 13.77 24.23
N ALA A 190 15.82 14.36 23.58
CA ALA A 190 15.98 15.81 23.51
C ALA A 190 14.77 16.47 22.82
N ALA A 191 14.32 15.92 21.69
CA ALA A 191 13.14 16.40 20.97
C ALA A 191 11.87 16.33 21.85
N LEU A 192 11.66 15.21 22.57
CA LEU A 192 10.54 15.05 23.49
C LEU A 192 10.58 16.06 24.65
N THR A 193 11.77 16.34 25.21
CA THR A 193 11.94 17.36 26.24
C THR A 193 11.55 18.75 25.72
N ILE A 194 12.05 19.12 24.53
CA ILE A 194 11.72 20.40 23.89
C ILE A 194 10.21 20.51 23.64
N GLN A 195 9.61 19.47 23.05
CA GLN A 195 8.18 19.42 22.76
C GLN A 195 7.33 19.52 24.04
N ARG A 196 7.72 18.82 25.12
CA ARG A 196 7.04 18.89 26.42
C ARG A 196 7.07 20.31 26.99
N ILE A 197 8.23 20.96 26.99
CA ILE A 197 8.38 22.34 27.49
C ILE A 197 7.53 23.30 26.66
N PHE A 198 7.59 23.20 25.33
CA PHE A 198 6.83 24.07 24.43
C PHE A 198 5.32 23.91 24.59
N ARG A 199 4.81 22.66 24.66
CA ARG A 199 3.39 22.38 24.93
C ARG A 199 2.95 23.00 26.26
N GLY A 200 3.75 22.83 27.32
CA GLY A 200 3.49 23.44 28.63
C GLY A 200 3.47 24.97 28.58
N TYR A 201 4.44 25.60 27.90
CA TYR A 201 4.47 27.04 27.68
C TYR A 201 3.22 27.53 26.96
N ARG A 202 2.81 26.86 25.87
CA ARG A 202 1.62 27.22 25.09
C ARG A 202 0.35 27.20 25.95
N THR A 203 0.14 26.15 26.75
CA THR A 203 -1.01 26.05 27.66
C THR A 203 -0.98 27.15 28.72
N ARG A 204 0.18 27.43 29.34
CA ARG A 204 0.32 28.51 30.33
C ARG A 204 0.04 29.88 29.73
N LYS A 205 0.55 30.16 28.53
CA LYS A 205 0.29 31.42 27.81
C LYS A 205 -1.19 31.59 27.51
N GLN A 206 -1.87 30.51 27.09
CA GLN A 206 -3.31 30.54 26.85
C GLN A 206 -4.09 30.78 28.16
N CYS A 207 -3.79 30.01 29.21
CA CYS A 207 -4.40 30.20 30.53
C CYS A 207 -4.19 31.62 31.09
N GLN A 208 -3.01 32.22 30.88
CA GLN A 208 -2.75 33.60 31.28
C GLN A 208 -3.61 34.60 30.49
N LYS A 209 -3.82 34.40 29.19
CA LYS A 209 -4.74 35.22 28.38
C LYS A 209 -6.17 35.08 28.88
N ASP A 210 -6.63 33.86 29.11
CA ASP A 210 -7.99 33.58 29.59
C ASP A 210 -8.21 34.19 30.98
N LEU A 211 -7.22 34.08 31.89
CA LEU A 211 -7.28 34.70 33.21
C LEU A 211 -7.32 36.24 33.12
N ARG A 212 -6.54 36.85 32.22
CA ARG A 212 -6.62 38.31 31.96
C ARG A 212 -8.01 38.70 31.47
N GLN A 213 -8.60 37.93 30.56
CA GLN A 213 -9.96 38.17 30.08
C GLN A 213 -11.00 38.04 31.19
N VAL A 214 -10.92 37.00 32.03
CA VAL A 214 -11.83 36.82 33.17
C VAL A 214 -11.69 37.95 34.20
N LYS A 215 -10.45 38.34 34.54
CA LYS A 215 -10.19 39.49 35.43
C LYS A 215 -10.77 40.79 34.87
N ALA A 216 -10.55 41.07 33.59
CA ALA A 216 -11.12 42.25 32.92
C ALA A 216 -12.66 42.21 32.95
N ARG A 217 -13.28 41.06 32.66
CA ARG A 217 -14.75 40.89 32.78
C ARG A 217 -15.25 41.15 34.20
N MET A 218 -14.55 40.66 35.22
CA MET A 218 -14.92 40.92 36.61
C MET A 218 -14.78 42.40 36.99
N LEU A 219 -13.71 43.07 36.55
CA LEU A 219 -13.53 44.51 36.76
C LEU A 219 -14.64 45.31 36.07
N MET A 220 -14.99 44.98 34.83
CA MET A 220 -16.10 45.62 34.11
C MET A 220 -17.43 45.42 34.83
N LYS A 221 -17.72 44.23 35.36
CA LYS A 221 -18.92 43.98 36.18
C LYS A 221 -18.93 44.84 37.46
N LYS A 222 -17.80 44.94 38.16
CA LYS A 222 -17.67 45.80 39.36
C LYS A 222 -17.86 47.28 39.02
N ALA A 223 -17.23 47.76 37.95
CA ALA A 223 -17.38 49.14 37.47
C ALA A 223 -18.83 49.44 37.05
N ALA A 224 -19.50 48.51 36.36
CA ALA A 224 -20.91 48.62 36.03
C ALA A 224 -21.79 48.69 37.29
N ALA A 225 -21.52 47.85 38.30
CA ALA A 225 -22.24 47.89 39.57
C ALA A 225 -22.06 49.23 40.31
N ILE A 226 -20.84 49.79 40.34
CA ILE A 226 -20.58 51.14 40.88
C ILE A 226 -21.32 52.20 40.05
N GLY A 227 -21.34 52.07 38.72
CA GLY A 227 -22.11 52.93 37.83
C GLY A 227 -23.61 52.91 38.13
N TYR A 228 -24.22 51.72 38.25
CA TYR A 228 -25.62 51.55 38.63
C TYR A 228 -25.92 52.10 40.04
N ALA A 229 -25.03 51.88 41.01
CA ALA A 229 -25.15 52.43 42.35
C ALA A 229 -25.03 53.97 42.35
N GLY A 230 -24.13 54.53 41.54
CA GLY A 230 -23.98 55.97 41.34
C GLY A 230 -25.22 56.61 40.71
N ILE A 231 -25.79 55.98 39.65
CA ILE A 231 -27.06 56.40 39.05
C ILE A 231 -28.20 56.30 40.07
N GLY A 232 -28.26 55.23 40.86
CA GLY A 232 -29.22 55.04 41.95
C GLY A 232 -29.10 56.11 43.04
N GLY A 233 -27.86 56.45 43.43
CA GLY A 233 -27.56 57.50 44.41
C GLY A 233 -27.93 58.89 43.92
N LEU A 234 -27.68 59.21 42.64
CA LEU A 234 -28.14 60.44 42.00
C LEU A 234 -29.67 60.53 41.98
N ARG A 235 -30.36 59.42 41.64
CA ARG A 235 -31.83 59.31 41.72
C ARG A 235 -32.34 59.55 43.15
N TRP A 236 -31.70 58.97 44.16
CA TRP A 236 -32.09 59.14 45.56
C TRP A 236 -31.86 60.58 46.06
N LYS A 237 -30.75 61.22 45.65
CA LYS A 237 -30.48 62.63 45.96
C LYS A 237 -31.51 63.57 45.33
N ALA A 238 -31.91 63.32 44.08
CA ALA A 238 -32.99 64.06 43.41
C ALA A 238 -34.34 63.88 44.13
N PHE A 239 -34.66 62.65 44.55
CA PHE A 239 -35.85 62.36 45.37
C PHE A 239 -35.82 63.11 46.70
N MET A 240 -34.70 63.10 47.43
CA MET A 240 -34.55 63.81 48.72
C MET A 240 -34.68 65.32 48.59
N ILE A 241 -34.13 65.92 47.53
CA ILE A 241 -34.31 67.36 47.25
C ILE A 241 -35.78 67.66 47.00
N SER A 242 -36.45 66.84 46.17
CA SER A 242 -37.89 66.97 45.92
C SER A 242 -38.69 66.86 47.23
N HIS A 243 -38.39 65.87 48.07
CA HIS A 243 -39.07 65.67 49.34
C HIS A 243 -38.85 66.83 50.32
N ARG A 244 -37.64 67.42 50.37
CA ARG A 244 -37.36 68.63 51.16
C ARG A 244 -38.18 69.83 50.65
N LYS A 245 -38.25 70.03 49.33
CA LYS A 245 -39.10 71.08 48.73
C LYS A 245 -40.57 70.88 49.11
N ILE A 246 -41.07 69.65 49.04
CA ILE A 246 -42.44 69.31 49.44
C ILE A 246 -42.66 69.60 50.94
N ARG A 247 -41.77 69.18 51.83
CA ARG A 247 -41.91 69.49 53.28
C ARG A 247 -41.86 70.98 53.57
N ALA A 248 -40.96 71.72 52.90
CA ALA A 248 -40.90 73.17 53.02
C ALA A 248 -42.20 73.82 52.54
N ALA A 249 -42.73 73.39 51.40
CA ALA A 249 -44.02 73.83 50.88
C ALA A 249 -45.16 73.54 51.86
N ILE A 250 -45.24 72.33 52.44
CA ILE A 250 -46.24 71.97 53.46
C ILE A 250 -46.13 72.87 54.68
N LYS A 251 -44.92 73.18 55.14
CA LYS A 251 -44.70 74.03 56.32
C LYS A 251 -45.03 75.50 56.07
N ILE A 252 -44.75 76.01 54.87
CA ILE A 252 -45.18 77.34 54.42
C ILE A 252 -46.71 77.39 54.33
N GLN A 253 -47.33 76.39 53.70
CA GLN A 253 -48.78 76.29 53.55
C GLN A 253 -49.49 76.20 54.90
N SER A 254 -48.98 75.41 55.86
CA SER A 254 -49.58 75.27 57.19
C SER A 254 -49.47 76.56 58.01
N ASN A 255 -48.34 77.26 57.94
CA ASN A 255 -48.17 78.57 58.58
C ASN A 255 -49.07 79.63 57.96
N TRP A 256 -49.22 79.65 56.64
CA TRP A 256 -50.13 80.56 55.96
C TRP A 256 -51.60 80.29 56.34
N ARG A 257 -52.02 79.02 56.38
CA ARG A 257 -53.35 78.62 56.87
C ARG A 257 -53.58 79.06 58.31
N ARG A 258 -52.58 78.93 59.19
CA ARG A 258 -52.63 79.40 60.58
C ARG A 258 -52.78 80.92 60.67
N HIS A 259 -52.01 81.67 59.88
CA HIS A 259 -52.09 83.12 59.82
C HIS A 259 -53.45 83.59 59.32
N ALA A 260 -53.99 82.96 58.26
CA ALA A 260 -55.33 83.23 57.74
C ALA A 260 -56.40 82.98 58.84
N ALA A 261 -56.33 81.86 59.55
CA ALA A 261 -57.23 81.54 60.66
C ALA A 261 -57.11 82.55 61.83
N GLN A 262 -55.89 82.97 62.18
CA GLN A 262 -55.67 83.99 63.22
C GLN A 262 -56.21 85.37 62.82
N LYS A 263 -56.12 85.74 61.54
CA LYS A 263 -56.70 86.99 61.02
C LYS A 263 -58.22 86.97 61.12
N VAL A 264 -58.85 85.85 60.76
CA VAL A 264 -60.30 85.64 60.94
C VAL A 264 -60.70 85.67 62.44
N ALA A 265 -59.95 84.98 63.31
CA ALA A 265 -60.22 84.96 64.75
C ALA A 265 -60.07 86.36 65.40
N LYS A 266 -59.08 87.17 64.98
CA LYS A 266 -58.94 88.56 65.42
C LYS A 266 -60.14 89.42 64.99
N LYS A 267 -60.62 89.27 63.74
CA LYS A 267 -61.81 89.98 63.25
C LYS A 267 -63.05 89.64 64.08
N LEU A 268 -63.30 88.35 64.32
CA LEU A 268 -64.39 87.86 65.19
C LEU A 268 -64.23 88.34 66.65
N ARG A 269 -63.00 88.45 67.17
CA ARG A 269 -62.75 88.98 68.52
C ARG A 269 -63.05 90.49 68.61
N TYR A 270 -62.72 91.26 67.56
CA TYR A 270 -63.05 92.68 67.48
C TYR A 270 -64.57 92.89 67.38
N GLU A 271 -65.26 92.09 66.58
CA GLU A 271 -66.73 92.07 66.52
C GLU A 271 -67.34 91.70 67.88
N ARG A 272 -66.79 90.71 68.59
CA ARG A 272 -67.24 90.34 69.94
C ARG A 272 -67.01 91.47 70.96
N LEU A 273 -65.85 92.13 70.95
CA LEU A 273 -65.58 93.28 71.82
C LEU A 273 -66.48 94.47 71.50
N ARG A 274 -66.75 94.74 70.22
CA ARG A 274 -67.70 95.76 69.78
C ARG A 274 -69.12 95.43 70.25
N ASN A 275 -69.55 94.17 70.14
CA ASN A 275 -70.84 93.71 70.63
C ASN A 275 -70.93 93.80 72.16
N ASN A 276 -69.86 93.43 72.88
CA ASN A 276 -69.79 93.55 74.33
C ASN A 276 -69.83 95.02 74.79
N ALA A 277 -69.11 95.91 74.12
CA ALA A 277 -69.17 97.34 74.38
C ALA A 277 -70.57 97.90 74.09
N ALA A 278 -71.22 97.45 73.01
CA ALA A 278 -72.61 97.79 72.73
C ALA A 278 -73.57 97.30 73.82
N THR A 279 -73.38 96.07 74.34
CA THR A 279 -74.18 95.55 75.46
C THR A 279 -73.90 96.27 76.78
N ASP A 280 -72.66 96.68 77.06
CA ASP A 280 -72.30 97.42 78.27
C ASP A 280 -72.86 98.85 78.22
N ILE A 281 -72.77 99.52 77.08
CA ILE A 281 -73.41 100.84 76.87
C ILE A 281 -74.93 100.71 77.03
N GLN A 282 -75.54 99.69 76.42
CA GLN A 282 -76.98 99.42 76.60
C GLN A 282 -77.33 99.11 78.07
N ARG A 283 -76.48 98.38 78.80
CA ARG A 283 -76.67 98.05 80.22
C ARG A 283 -76.58 99.29 81.11
N VAL A 284 -75.59 100.16 80.88
CA VAL A 284 -75.41 101.42 81.62
C VAL A 284 -76.56 102.38 81.34
N TRP A 285 -76.99 102.51 80.08
CA TRP A 285 -78.11 103.37 79.69
C TRP A 285 -79.45 102.87 80.24
N ARG A 286 -79.69 101.55 80.22
CA ARG A 286 -80.86 100.93 80.87
C ARG A 286 -80.83 101.13 82.40
N GLY A 287 -79.65 101.05 83.02
CA GLY A 287 -79.48 101.33 84.44
C GLY A 287 -79.67 102.81 84.79
N TYR A 288 -79.26 103.73 83.93
CA TYR A 288 -79.54 105.17 84.06
C TYR A 288 -81.04 105.45 83.94
N LEU A 289 -81.70 104.94 82.91
CA LEU A 289 -83.16 105.04 82.74
C LEU A 289 -83.92 104.47 83.94
N GLY A 290 -83.50 103.31 84.48
CA GLY A 290 -84.09 102.74 85.69
C GLY A 290 -83.94 103.64 86.93
N ARG A 291 -82.75 104.22 87.14
CA ARG A 291 -82.49 105.15 88.25
C ARG A 291 -83.24 106.47 88.11
N LEU A 292 -83.32 107.00 86.88
CA LEU A 292 -84.12 108.18 86.58
C LEU A 292 -85.61 107.93 86.84
N ARG A 293 -86.11 106.74 86.49
CA ARG A 293 -87.50 106.32 86.75
C ARG A 293 -87.80 106.20 88.24
N VAL A 294 -86.85 105.71 89.04
CA VAL A 294 -86.98 105.62 90.51
C VAL A 294 -86.84 106.99 91.18
N GLN A 295 -85.97 107.88 90.67
CA GLN A 295 -85.86 109.27 91.15
C GLN A 295 -87.10 110.11 90.81
N LEU A 296 -87.67 109.95 89.60
CA LEU A 296 -88.96 110.55 89.22
C LEU A 296 -90.10 110.02 90.08
N MET A 297 -90.13 108.70 90.37
CA MET A 297 -91.15 108.12 91.25
C MET A 297 -91.00 108.53 92.73
N ARG A 298 -89.80 108.91 93.19
CA ARG A 298 -89.59 109.38 94.59
C ARG A 298 -89.93 110.86 94.81
N LEU A 299 -89.96 111.67 93.75
CA LEU A 299 -90.37 113.09 93.81
C LEU A 299 -91.88 113.28 93.68
N LEU A 300 -92.59 112.24 93.26
CA LEU A 300 -94.05 112.18 93.22
C LEU A 300 -94.48 111.17 94.29
N THR A 301 -94.46 111.54 95.57
CA THR A 301 -95.71 111.94 96.24
C THR A 301 -95.41 112.41 97.68
N PRO A 302 -96.17 113.40 98.18
CA PRO A 302 -97.06 113.09 99.30
C PRO A 302 -98.52 113.52 99.03
N TYR A 303 -99.46 112.77 99.64
CA TYR A 303 -100.93 112.82 99.58
C TYR A 303 -101.54 112.31 98.24
N ALA A 304 -102.46 111.35 98.17
CA ALA A 304 -103.27 110.62 99.15
C ALA A 304 -103.92 109.37 98.49
N VAL A 305 -104.10 108.29 99.28
CA VAL A 305 -105.35 107.50 99.42
C VAL A 305 -105.85 106.60 98.26
N THR A 306 -105.76 105.28 98.51
CA THR A 306 -106.68 104.13 98.25
C THR A 306 -107.63 104.09 97.04
N ILE A 307 -107.72 102.93 96.35
CA ILE A 307 -108.78 101.89 96.42
C ILE A 307 -108.59 100.88 95.27
N GLN A 308 -108.82 99.58 95.56
CA GLN A 308 -108.84 98.36 94.70
C GLN A 308 -107.53 97.65 94.40
#